data_AF-A0A7C1JB34-F1
#
_entry.id   AF-A0A7C1JB34-F1
#
_cell.length_a   1.000
_cell.length_b   1.000
_cell.length_c   1.000
_cell.angle_alpha   90.00
_cell.angle_beta   90.00
_cell.angle_gamma   90.00
#
_symmetry.space_group_name_H-M   'P 1'
#
loop_
_entity.id
_entity.type
_entity.pdbx_description
1 polymer ?
#
loop_
_entity_poly.entity_id
_entity_poly.type
_entity_poly.pdbx_seq_one_letter_code
_entity_poly.pdbx_strand_id
1 'polypeptide(L)'
;MGVVPTFPYLEETLTVHKLGVSGLLRKTLATTNPIESCFSVTRTITGRVKRWSGGDMVQRWAVAALLRAERKFKRVKGYREIPKLIAALGQKNLDRKEVAA
;
A
#
# COMPACT_ATOMS: atom_id res chain seq x y z
N MET A 1 22.21 -27.08 16.80
CA MET A 1 21.78 -26.35 15.58
C MET A 1 20.26 -26.17 15.65
N GLY A 2 19.80 -25.09 16.29
CA GLY A 2 18.37 -24.77 16.34
C GLY A 2 18.02 -24.00 15.07
N VAL A 3 17.21 -24.60 14.20
CA VAL A 3 16.65 -23.91 13.04
C VAL A 3 15.75 -22.80 13.59
N VAL A 4 16.24 -21.57 13.54
CA VAL A 4 15.43 -20.39 13.87
C VAL A 4 14.28 -20.38 12.86
N PRO A 5 13.03 -20.48 13.31
CA PRO A 5 11.92 -20.53 12.38
C PRO A 5 11.81 -19.15 11.73
N THR A 6 12.12 -19.09 10.44
CA THR A 6 11.87 -17.92 9.59
C THR A 6 10.37 -17.80 9.40
N PHE A 7 9.68 -17.24 10.40
CA PHE A 7 8.31 -16.79 10.28
C PHE A 7 8.33 -15.43 9.58
N PRO A 8 8.01 -15.32 8.27
CA PRO A 8 8.12 -14.06 7.53
C PRO A 8 7.34 -12.91 8.21
N TYR A 9 6.20 -13.25 8.81
CA TYR A 9 5.33 -12.33 9.55
C TYR A 9 6.01 -11.59 10.72
N LEU A 10 7.05 -12.18 11.32
CA LEU A 10 7.77 -11.58 12.45
C LEU A 10 8.72 -10.49 11.98
N GLU A 11 9.45 -10.72 10.89
CA GLU A 11 10.37 -9.74 10.31
C GLU A 11 9.62 -8.53 9.75
N GLU A 12 8.48 -8.72 9.09
CA GLU A 12 7.64 -7.61 8.63
C GLU A 12 7.11 -6.79 9.81
N THR A 13 6.65 -7.46 10.87
CA THR A 13 6.22 -6.82 12.12
C THR A 13 7.34 -6.02 12.79
N LEU A 14 8.54 -6.59 12.87
CA LEU A 14 9.73 -5.96 13.43
C LEU A 14 10.23 -4.82 12.54
N THR A 15 10.08 -4.90 11.22
CA THR A 15 10.49 -3.84 10.29
C THR A 15 9.62 -2.60 10.42
N VAL A 16 8.31 -2.77 10.56
CA VAL A 16 7.39 -1.65 10.84
C VAL A 16 7.70 -1.03 12.21
N HIS A 17 8.10 -1.83 13.19
CA HIS A 17 8.54 -1.34 14.49
C HIS A 17 9.89 -0.60 14.43
N LYS A 18 10.87 -1.16 13.69
CA LYS A 18 12.21 -0.57 13.43
C LYS A 18 12.13 0.74 12.62
N LEU A 19 11.06 0.94 11.84
CA LEU A 19 10.78 2.18 11.10
C LEU A 19 10.06 3.24 11.95
N GLY A 20 9.84 2.99 13.25
CA GLY A 20 9.20 3.95 14.16
C GLY A 20 7.70 4.13 13.92
N VAL A 21 7.07 3.24 13.13
CA VAL A 21 5.63 3.27 12.91
C VAL A 21 4.95 2.50 14.02
N SER A 22 4.22 3.22 14.88
CA SER A 22 3.54 2.63 16.02
C SER A 22 2.03 2.68 15.83
N GLY A 23 1.28 2.01 16.70
CA GLY A 23 -0.18 2.20 16.81
C GLY A 23 -0.99 1.86 15.54
N LEU A 24 -1.86 2.80 15.14
CA LEU A 24 -2.90 2.59 14.13
C LEU A 24 -2.36 2.57 12.70
N LEU A 25 -1.24 3.25 12.44
CA LEU A 25 -0.63 3.26 11.11
C LEU A 25 -0.01 1.90 10.79
N ARG A 26 0.66 1.26 11.76
CA ARG A 26 1.17 -0.11 11.61
C ARG A 26 0.06 -1.11 11.28
N LYS A 27 -1.08 -1.05 11.98
CA LYS A 27 -2.23 -1.93 11.70
C LYS A 27 -2.76 -1.74 10.29
N THR A 28 -2.73 -0.51 9.77
CA THR A 28 -3.20 -0.22 8.42
C THR A 28 -2.19 -0.67 7.37
N LEU A 29 -0.90 -0.44 7.60
CA LEU A 29 0.19 -0.82 6.67
C LEU A 29 0.47 -2.33 6.65
N ALA A 30 0.20 -3.04 7.74
CA ALA A 30 0.29 -4.50 7.79
C ALA A 30 -0.82 -5.21 7.02
N THR A 31 -1.83 -4.47 6.54
CA THR A 31 -2.96 -5.01 5.78
C THR A 31 -3.00 -4.43 4.38
N THR A 32 -3.37 -5.24 3.41
CA THR A 32 -3.62 -4.84 2.01
C THR A 32 -5.05 -4.34 1.77
N ASN A 33 -5.90 -4.36 2.81
CA ASN A 33 -7.31 -3.94 2.77
C ASN A 33 -7.58 -2.63 2.00
N PRO A 34 -6.79 -1.55 2.16
CA PRO A 34 -7.05 -0.30 1.42
C PRO A 34 -6.94 -0.49 -0.10
N ILE A 35 -5.93 -1.23 -0.57
CA ILE A 35 -5.66 -1.47 -1.98
C ILE A 35 -6.68 -2.48 -2.54
N GLU A 36 -6.97 -3.54 -1.80
CA GLU A 36 -7.98 -4.54 -2.17
C GLU A 36 -9.38 -3.93 -2.29
N SER A 37 -9.75 -3.05 -1.35
CA SER A 37 -11.04 -2.34 -1.39
C SER A 37 -11.16 -1.44 -2.63
N CYS A 38 -10.08 -0.74 -3.00
CA CYS A 38 -10.02 0.08 -4.21
C CYS A 38 -10.20 -0.78 -5.48
N PHE A 39 -9.46 -1.88 -5.59
CA PHE A 39 -9.54 -2.76 -6.76
C PHE A 39 -10.86 -3.54 -6.83
N SER A 40 -11.49 -3.85 -5.70
CA SER A 40 -12.82 -4.47 -5.67
C SER A 40 -13.89 -3.58 -6.32
N VAL A 41 -13.88 -2.27 -6.02
CA VAL A 41 -14.74 -1.30 -6.69
C VAL A 41 -14.43 -1.21 -8.18
N THR A 42 -13.14 -1.15 -8.52
CA THR A 42 -12.68 -1.07 -9.91
C THR A 42 -13.16 -2.29 -10.72
N ARG A 43 -12.98 -3.49 -10.19
CA ARG A 43 -13.43 -4.76 -10.79
C ARG A 43 -14.94 -4.79 -11.00
N THR A 44 -15.71 -4.26 -10.05
CA THR A 44 -17.17 -4.19 -10.17
C THR A 44 -17.60 -3.29 -11.34
N ILE A 45 -16.89 -2.19 -11.56
CA ILE A 45 -17.18 -1.23 -12.63
C ILE A 45 -16.75 -1.80 -13.98
N THR A 46 -15.52 -2.29 -14.09
CA THR A 46 -15.01 -2.87 -15.33
C THR A 46 -15.73 -4.15 -15.73
N GLY A 47 -16.17 -4.97 -14.77
CA GLY A 47 -16.98 -6.18 -15.04
C GLY A 47 -18.38 -5.91 -15.60
N ARG A 48 -18.89 -4.67 -15.52
CA ARG A 48 -20.15 -4.26 -16.14
C ARG A 48 -20.00 -3.86 -17.61
N VAL A 49 -18.78 -3.58 -18.06
CA VAL A 49 -18.49 -3.21 -19.45
C VAL A 49 -18.57 -4.46 -20.31
N LYS A 50 -19.59 -4.54 -21.17
CA LYS A 50 -19.83 -5.71 -22.05
C LYS A 50 -19.12 -5.62 -23.39
N ARG A 51 -18.72 -4.42 -23.82
CA ARG A 51 -18.02 -4.17 -25.08
C ARG A 51 -16.84 -3.27 -24.82
N TRP A 52 -15.63 -3.77 -25.09
CA TRP A 52 -14.39 -3.01 -24.99
C TRP A 52 -13.94 -2.61 -26.39
N SER A 53 -13.58 -1.34 -26.59
CA SER A 53 -13.09 -0.83 -27.86
C SER A 53 -11.76 -0.09 -27.67
N GLY A 54 -10.67 -0.76 -28.02
CA GLY A 54 -9.31 -0.18 -27.99
C GLY A 54 -8.73 0.09 -26.59
N GLY A 55 -7.43 0.40 -26.56
CA GLY A 55 -6.69 0.68 -25.33
C GLY A 55 -7.14 1.98 -24.62
N ASP A 56 -7.54 2.99 -25.40
CA ASP A 56 -8.00 4.27 -24.86
C ASP A 56 -9.25 4.12 -23.99
N MET A 57 -10.18 3.23 -24.39
CA MET A 57 -11.36 2.93 -23.60
C MET A 57 -10.97 2.28 -22.26
N VAL A 58 -10.00 1.36 -22.28
CA VAL A 58 -9.50 0.72 -21.06
C VAL A 58 -8.92 1.74 -20.09
N GLN A 59 -8.10 2.67 -20.57
CA GLN A 59 -7.54 3.74 -19.74
C GLN A 59 -8.62 4.65 -19.16
N ARG A 60 -9.60 5.07 -19.98
CA ARG A 60 -10.72 5.91 -19.51
C ARG A 60 -11.55 5.21 -18.44
N TRP A 61 -11.85 3.92 -18.62
CA TRP A 61 -12.56 3.14 -17.61
C TRP A 61 -11.74 2.90 -16.35
N ALA A 62 -10.43 2.69 -16.46
CA ALA A 62 -9.55 2.58 -15.31
C ALA A 62 -9.53 3.88 -14.50
N VAL A 63 -9.36 5.02 -15.15
CA VAL A 63 -9.39 6.35 -14.50
C VAL A 63 -10.76 6.61 -13.87
N ALA A 64 -11.85 6.39 -14.61
CA ALA A 64 -13.21 6.61 -14.09
C ALA A 64 -13.53 5.70 -12.89
N ALA A 65 -13.07 4.45 -12.93
CA ALA A 65 -13.26 3.50 -11.85
C ALA A 65 -12.47 3.88 -10.60
N LEU A 66 -11.22 4.32 -10.77
CA LEU A 66 -10.39 4.83 -9.67
C LEU A 66 -10.96 6.12 -9.07
N LEU A 67 -11.42 7.06 -9.90
CA LEU A 67 -12.09 8.29 -9.44
C LEU A 67 -13.36 7.97 -8.64
N ARG A 68 -14.11 6.93 -9.05
CA ARG A 68 -15.28 6.45 -8.31
C ARG A 68 -14.88 5.80 -6.98
N ALA A 69 -13.77 5.06 -6.94
CA ALA A 69 -13.25 4.44 -5.73
C ALA A 69 -12.73 5.50 -4.74
N GLU A 70 -12.07 6.54 -5.24
CA GLU A 70 -11.53 7.65 -4.45
C GLU A 70 -12.59 8.32 -3.57
N ARG A 71 -13.80 8.53 -4.11
CA ARG A 71 -14.92 9.12 -3.35
C ARG A 71 -15.33 8.30 -2.11
N LYS A 72 -14.96 7.01 -2.05
CA LYS A 72 -15.22 6.13 -0.91
C LYS A 72 -14.03 6.02 0.04
N PHE A 73 -12.89 6.60 -0.30
CA PHE A 73 -11.70 6.52 0.54
C PHE A 73 -11.93 7.22 1.87
N LYS A 74 -11.49 6.54 2.92
CA LYS A 74 -11.47 7.08 4.28
C LYS A 74 -10.04 7.48 4.60
N ARG A 75 -9.88 8.48 5.47
CA ARG A 75 -8.55 8.85 5.98
C ARG A 75 -7.90 7.62 6.60
N VAL A 76 -6.63 7.39 6.25
CA VAL A 76 -5.81 6.32 6.82
C VAL A 76 -5.76 6.48 8.33
N LYS A 77 -6.04 5.40 9.07
CA LYS A 77 -5.96 5.43 10.52
C LYS A 77 -4.49 5.62 10.92
N GLY A 78 -4.21 6.59 11.79
CA GLY A 78 -2.83 6.93 12.15
C GLY A 78 -2.08 7.79 11.13
N TYR A 79 -2.77 8.47 10.19
CA TYR A 79 -2.13 9.30 9.15
C TYR A 79 -1.15 10.37 9.69
N ARG A 80 -1.27 10.78 10.96
CA ARG A 80 -0.36 11.75 11.61
C ARG A 80 1.07 11.20 11.77
N GLU A 81 1.24 9.89 11.71
CA GLU A 81 2.55 9.22 11.79
C GLU A 81 3.21 9.06 10.42
N ILE A 82 2.50 9.35 9.31
CA ILE A 82 3.03 9.22 7.93
C ILE A 82 4.26 10.10 7.70
N PRO A 83 4.32 11.38 8.15
CA PRO A 83 5.52 12.20 7.96
C PRO A 83 6.77 11.61 8.65
N LYS A 84 6.58 10.99 9.82
CA LYS A 84 7.67 10.31 10.55
C LYS A 84 8.16 9.09 9.78
N LEU A 85 7.24 8.31 9.21
CA LEU A 85 7.56 7.19 8.33
C LEU A 85 8.34 7.64 7.09
N ILE A 86 7.91 8.73 6.43
CA ILE A 86 8.60 9.26 5.25
C ILE A 86 10.03 9.70 5.61
N ALA A 87 10.22 10.39 6.75
CA ALA A 87 11.54 10.78 7.21
C ALA A 87 12.43 9.56 7.50
N ALA A 88 11.91 8.54 8.19
CA ALA A 88 12.63 7.30 8.48
C ALA A 88 13.00 6.51 7.21
N LEU A 89 12.09 6.47 6.22
CA LEU A 89 12.37 5.86 4.90
C LEU A 89 13.40 6.67 4.12
N GLY A 90 13.35 8.00 4.18
CA GLY A 90 14.31 8.89 3.54
C GLY A 90 15.73 8.61 4.04
N GLN A 91 15.92 8.50 5.36
CA GLN A 91 17.23 8.20 5.94
C GLN A 91 17.75 6.80 5.58
N LYS A 92 16.90 5.77 5.62
CA LYS A 92 17.30 4.41 5.21
C LYS A 92 17.63 4.25 3.73
N ASN A 93 16.97 5.02 2.85
CA ASN A 93 17.28 4.98 1.41
C ASN A 93 18.59 5.70 1.07
N LEU A 94 19.06 6.61 1.92
CA LEU A 94 20.37 7.24 1.78
C LEU A 94 21.49 6.28 2.20
N ASP A 95 21.33 5.56 3.32
CA ASP A 95 22.26 4.49 3.75
C ASP A 95 22.46 3.42 2.66
N ARG A 96 21.39 3.01 1.95
CA ARG A 96 21.51 2.01 0.88
C ARG A 96 22.17 2.56 -0.39
N LYS A 97 22.09 3.87 -0.65
CA LYS A 97 22.80 4.50 -1.77
C LYS A 97 24.29 4.66 -1.48
N GLU A 98 24.68 4.91 -0.24
CA GLU A 98 26.09 5.00 0.17
C GLU A 98 26.80 3.65 0.21
N VAL A 99 26.07 2.55 0.49
CA VAL A 99 26.63 1.18 0.42
C VAL A 99 26.71 0.63 -1.01
N ALA A 100 26.05 1.28 -1.98
CA ALA A 100 26.04 0.89 -3.38
C ALA A 100 26.92 1.79 -4.29
N ALA A 101 27.69 2.71 -3.70
CA ALA A 101 28.68 3.57 -4.35
C ALA A 101 30.10 3.13 -3.98
#